data_AF-A0A7C1AWD8-F1
#
_entry.id   AF-A0A7C1AWD8-F1
#
_cell.length_a   1.000
_cell.length_b   1.000
_cell.length_c   1.000
_cell.angle_alpha   90.00
_cell.angle_beta   90.00
_cell.angle_gamma   90.00
#
_symmetry.space_group_name_H-M   'P 1'
#
loop_
_entity.id
_entity.type
_entity.pdbx_description
1 polymer ?
#
loop_
_entity_poly.entity_id
_entity_poly.type
_entity_poly.pdbx_seq_one_letter_code
_entity_poly.pdbx_strand_id
1 'polypeptide(L)'
;MWIFTRYGFFSAVCARQGDGKYGLAIDPDRIMVRARVREHLEVLKERFPDMLGQCDIHDFTGTDYVYRVFVYKQVWSRVLSELAGETDYDNFKSEVARYQGQAGAAYEHSLHQVWSVMHRLQE
;
A
#
# COMPACT_ATOMS: atom_id res chain seq x y z
N MET A 1 -7.79 6.01 0.21
CA MET A 1 -7.92 4.76 -0.56
C MET A 1 -7.26 3.63 0.22
N TRP A 2 -7.87 2.46 0.23
CA TRP A 2 -7.24 1.20 0.65
C TRP A 2 -6.95 0.39 -0.60
N ILE A 3 -5.71 -0.06 -0.74
CA ILE A 3 -5.23 -0.77 -1.92
C ILE A 3 -4.62 -2.07 -1.44
N PHE A 4 -5.20 -3.18 -1.89
CA PHE A 4 -4.69 -4.53 -1.65
C PHE A 4 -4.07 -5.03 -2.96
N THR A 5 -2.85 -5.53 -2.89
CA THR A 5 -2.08 -5.99 -4.05
C THR A 5 -1.31 -7.26 -3.69
N ARG A 6 -0.78 -7.98 -4.68
CA ARG A 6 0.14 -9.10 -4.41
C ARG A 6 1.42 -8.68 -3.69
N TYR A 7 1.77 -7.39 -3.69
CA TYR A 7 2.93 -6.83 -3.00
C TYR A 7 2.66 -6.44 -1.54
N GLY A 8 1.39 -6.29 -1.16
CA GLY A 8 1.01 -5.86 0.18
C GLY A 8 -0.23 -4.99 0.22
N PHE A 9 -0.55 -4.54 1.43
CA PHE A 9 -1.66 -3.65 1.74
C PHE A 9 -1.21 -2.23 2.06
N PHE A 10 -1.85 -1.26 1.41
CA PHE A 10 -1.54 0.16 1.51
C PHE A 10 -2.78 1.01 1.83
N SER A 11 -2.57 2.05 2.64
CA SER A 11 -3.53 3.14 2.81
C SER A 11 -2.95 4.43 2.24
N ALA A 12 -3.55 4.92 1.15
CA ALA A 12 -3.11 6.12 0.46
C ALA A 12 -4.09 7.28 0.70
N VAL A 13 -3.59 8.37 1.26
CA VAL A 13 -4.35 9.59 1.58
C VAL A 13 -3.51 10.83 1.25
N CYS A 14 -4.12 11.99 1.02
CA CYS A 14 -3.36 13.22 0.80
C CYS A 14 -2.35 13.43 1.94
N ALA A 15 -1.14 13.84 1.58
CA ALA A 15 -0.19 14.30 2.58
C ALA A 15 -0.66 15.64 3.14
N ARG A 16 -0.07 16.04 4.26
CA ARG A 16 -0.15 17.43 4.72
C ARG A 16 1.05 18.19 4.20
N GLN A 17 0.93 19.52 4.13
CA GLN A 17 2.01 20.40 3.71
C GLN A 17 3.28 20.21 4.57
N GLY A 18 4.42 20.68 4.08
CA GLY A 18 5.71 20.56 4.79
C GLY A 18 6.10 19.12 5.06
N ASP A 19 6.38 18.80 6.32
CA ASP A 19 6.82 17.49 6.80
C ASP A 19 5.66 16.51 7.05
N GLY A 20 4.41 16.90 6.74
CA GLY A 20 3.25 16.02 6.86
C GLY A 20 2.69 15.88 8.27
N LYS A 21 3.17 16.67 9.25
CA LYS A 21 2.67 16.63 10.64
C LYS A 21 1.19 17.00 10.75
N TYR A 22 0.54 16.42 11.76
CA TYR A 22 -0.83 16.79 12.13
C TYR A 22 -0.93 18.29 12.42
N GLY A 23 -2.07 18.89 12.08
CA GLY A 23 -2.32 20.33 12.20
C GLY A 23 -1.97 21.15 10.97
N LEU A 24 -1.11 20.64 10.07
CA LEU A 24 -0.82 21.29 8.79
C LEU A 24 -1.96 21.08 7.79
N ALA A 25 -2.13 22.05 6.89
CA ALA A 25 -3.14 21.98 5.82
C ALA A 25 -2.87 20.78 4.90
N ILE A 26 -3.93 20.28 4.24
CA ILE A 26 -3.81 19.20 3.27
C ILE A 26 -3.08 19.72 2.03
N ASP A 27 -2.14 18.93 1.53
CA ASP A 27 -1.49 19.15 0.24
C ASP A 27 -2.22 18.32 -0.84
N PRO A 28 -2.91 18.96 -1.79
CA PRO A 28 -3.68 18.25 -2.81
C PRO A 28 -2.80 17.66 -3.92
N ASP A 29 -1.50 17.93 -3.98
CA ASP A 29 -0.60 17.39 -5.01
C ASP A 29 0.28 16.26 -4.48
N ARG A 30 0.39 16.13 -3.16
CA ARG A 30 1.13 15.06 -2.50
C ARG A 30 0.22 13.99 -1.90
N ILE A 31 0.73 12.77 -1.90
CA ILE A 31 0.07 11.62 -1.28
C ILE A 31 1.03 10.92 -0.33
N MET A 32 0.46 10.48 0.79
CA MET A 32 1.11 9.68 1.81
C MET A 32 0.60 8.24 1.64
N VAL A 33 1.49 7.36 1.21
CA VAL A 33 1.22 5.92 1.05
C VAL A 33 1.74 5.23 2.30
N ARG A 34 0.83 4.60 3.04
CA ARG A 34 1.11 4.05 4.37
C ARG A 34 0.98 2.54 4.37
N ALA A 35 1.80 1.86 5.16
CA ALA A 35 1.72 0.43 5.40
C ALA A 35 1.85 0.11 6.89
N ARG A 36 1.30 -1.03 7.29
CA ARG A 36 1.44 -1.56 8.66
C ARG A 36 2.75 -2.34 8.84
N VAL A 37 3.21 -2.95 7.75
CA VAL A 37 4.40 -3.81 7.65
C VAL A 37 5.39 -3.08 6.75
N ARG A 38 6.66 -2.99 7.16
CA ARG A 38 7.67 -2.17 6.46
C ARG A 38 7.99 -2.78 5.10
N GLU A 39 8.09 -4.08 5.09
CA GLU A 39 8.42 -4.94 3.96
C GLU A 39 7.45 -4.72 2.79
N HIS A 40 6.18 -4.40 3.04
CA HIS A 40 5.23 -4.06 1.97
C HIS A 40 5.66 -2.81 1.18
N LEU A 41 6.21 -1.79 1.85
CA LEU A 41 6.72 -0.59 1.16
C LEU A 41 8.06 -0.86 0.50
N GLU A 42 8.91 -1.70 1.10
CA GLU A 42 10.21 -2.08 0.52
C GLU A 42 10.01 -2.85 -0.78
N VAL A 43 9.18 -3.90 -0.78
CA VAL A 43 8.86 -4.67 -1.99
C VAL A 43 8.19 -3.79 -3.06
N LEU A 44 7.30 -2.86 -2.67
CA LEU A 44 6.69 -1.94 -3.62
C LEU A 44 7.73 -0.99 -4.25
N LYS A 45 8.69 -0.51 -3.46
CA LYS A 45 9.81 0.31 -3.95
C LYS A 45 10.72 -0.48 -4.88
N GLU A 46 11.05 -1.72 -4.54
CA GLU A 46 11.85 -2.63 -5.37
C GLU A 46 11.16 -2.93 -6.70
N ARG A 47 9.83 -3.06 -6.71
CA ARG A 47 9.06 -3.24 -7.94
C ARG A 47 9.10 -2.01 -8.84
N PHE A 48 9.12 -0.80 -8.27
CA PHE A 48 9.07 0.46 -8.99
C PHE A 48 10.26 1.38 -8.66
N PRO A 49 11.50 0.98 -8.95
CA PRO A 49 12.69 1.70 -8.51
C PRO A 49 12.79 3.10 -9.13
N ASP A 50 12.39 3.26 -10.39
CA ASP A 50 12.42 4.55 -11.10
C ASP A 50 11.40 5.56 -10.57
N MET A 51 10.32 5.07 -9.93
CA MET A 51 9.25 5.92 -9.40
C MET A 51 9.36 6.14 -7.89
N LEU A 52 9.78 5.11 -7.15
CA LEU A 52 9.71 5.07 -5.69
C LEU A 52 11.06 4.80 -5.02
N GLY A 53 12.09 4.37 -5.75
CA GLY A 53 13.35 3.90 -5.18
C GLY A 53 14.03 4.92 -4.25
N GLN A 54 13.97 6.20 -4.61
CA GLN A 54 14.55 7.31 -3.85
C GLN A 54 13.67 7.81 -2.68
N CYS A 55 12.44 7.32 -2.53
CA CYS A 55 11.52 7.82 -1.49
C CYS A 55 11.81 7.18 -0.13
N ASP A 56 12.15 7.95 0.89
CA ASP A 56 12.40 7.39 2.22
C ASP A 56 11.16 6.73 2.82
N ILE A 57 11.36 5.56 3.44
CA ILE A 57 10.37 4.93 4.30
C ILE A 57 10.55 5.51 5.70
N HIS A 58 9.58 6.28 6.12
CA HIS A 58 9.57 6.88 7.44
C HIS A 58 8.86 5.97 8.45
N ASP A 59 9.43 5.91 9.65
CA ASP A 59 8.85 5.24 10.82
C ASP A 59 8.10 6.25 11.68
N PHE A 60 6.83 5.97 11.94
CA PHE A 60 5.93 6.72 12.81
C PHE A 60 5.33 5.76 13.85
N THR A 61 6.21 5.08 14.59
CA THR A 61 5.86 4.20 15.72
C THR A 61 4.84 4.87 16.65
N GLY A 62 3.81 4.11 17.04
CA GLY A 62 2.70 4.59 17.85
C GLY A 62 1.50 5.14 17.06
N THR A 63 1.57 5.15 15.73
CA THR A 63 0.42 5.48 14.87
C THR A 63 -0.18 4.24 14.22
N ASP A 64 -1.45 4.31 13.80
CA ASP A 64 -2.17 3.19 13.18
C ASP A 64 -1.37 2.55 12.03
N TYR A 65 -0.88 3.35 11.09
CA TYR A 65 0.05 2.89 10.05
C TYR A 65 1.46 3.39 10.38
N VAL A 66 2.28 2.49 10.93
CA VAL A 66 3.64 2.77 11.40
C VAL A 66 4.54 3.26 10.26
N TYR A 67 4.45 2.68 9.07
CA TYR A 67 5.36 3.01 7.97
C TYR A 67 4.67 3.83 6.90
N ARG A 68 5.41 4.76 6.28
CA ARG A 68 4.89 5.58 5.19
C ARG A 68 5.97 6.12 4.27
N VAL A 69 5.58 6.34 3.01
CA VAL A 69 6.33 7.10 2.02
C VAL A 69 5.49 8.30 1.56
N PHE A 70 6.15 9.38 1.20
CA PHE A 70 5.52 10.57 0.63
C PHE A 70 5.92 10.72 -0.82
N VAL A 71 4.95 10.85 -1.71
CA VAL A 71 5.18 10.97 -3.16
C VAL A 71 4.23 11.98 -3.77
N TYR A 72 4.53 12.47 -4.97
CA TYR A 72 3.57 13.25 -5.75
C TYR A 72 2.44 12.35 -6.26
N LYS A 73 1.21 12.88 -6.32
CA LYS A 73 0.04 12.13 -6.79
C LYS A 73 0.20 11.62 -8.22
N GLN A 74 0.89 12.37 -9.08
CA GLN A 74 1.17 11.92 -10.45
C GLN A 74 2.03 10.65 -10.48
N VAL A 75 3.03 10.55 -9.61
CA VAL A 75 3.87 9.34 -9.47
C VAL A 75 3.02 8.18 -8.96
N TRP A 76 2.24 8.41 -7.90
CA TRP A 76 1.35 7.37 -7.37
C TRP A 76 0.30 6.89 -8.38
N SER A 77 -0.25 7.80 -9.18
CA SER A 77 -1.20 7.45 -10.25
C SER A 77 -0.58 6.51 -11.28
N ARG A 78 0.70 6.70 -11.63
CA ARG A 78 1.42 5.81 -12.54
C ARG A 78 1.65 4.44 -11.90
N VAL A 79 2.08 4.41 -10.63
CA VAL A 79 2.21 3.14 -9.88
C VAL A 79 0.91 2.35 -9.87
N LEU A 80 -0.23 3.00 -9.60
CA LEU A 80 -1.54 2.34 -9.64
C LEU A 80 -1.92 1.84 -11.04
N SER A 81 -1.56 2.58 -12.09
CA SER A 81 -1.79 2.17 -13.48
C SER A 81 -1.00 0.90 -13.82
N GLU A 82 0.27 0.83 -13.43
CA GLU A 82 1.11 -0.35 -13.65
C GLU A 82 0.60 -1.55 -12.86
N LEU A 83 0.25 -1.37 -11.58
CA LEU A 83 -0.34 -2.42 -10.75
C LEU A 83 -1.64 -2.99 -11.33
N ALA A 84 -2.49 -2.12 -11.90
CA ALA A 84 -3.69 -2.57 -12.60
C ALA A 84 -3.35 -3.37 -13.86
N GLY A 85 -2.37 -2.92 -14.65
CA GLY A 85 -1.89 -3.63 -15.84
C GLY A 85 -1.25 -4.99 -15.55
N GLU A 86 -0.69 -5.18 -14.35
CA GLU A 86 -0.13 -6.45 -13.89
C GLU A 86 -1.15 -7.46 -13.39
N THR A 87 -2.43 -7.10 -13.31
CA THR A 87 -3.45 -8.01 -12.78
C THR A 87 -3.77 -9.09 -13.82
N ASP A 88 -3.07 -10.22 -13.73
CA ASP A 88 -3.12 -11.36 -14.66
C ASP A 88 -3.69 -12.65 -14.04
N TYR A 89 -4.38 -12.51 -12.91
CA TYR A 89 -4.91 -13.60 -12.09
C TYR A 89 -6.44 -13.50 -11.90
N ASP A 90 -7.09 -14.65 -11.71
CA ASP A 90 -8.53 -14.77 -11.47
C ASP A 90 -8.91 -14.80 -9.97
N ASN A 91 -7.94 -15.09 -9.09
CA ASN A 91 -8.13 -15.14 -7.65
C ASN A 91 -7.01 -14.41 -6.90
N PHE A 92 -7.37 -13.28 -6.29
CA PHE A 92 -6.42 -12.42 -5.59
C PHE A 92 -5.70 -13.10 -4.41
N LYS A 93 -6.41 -13.87 -3.57
CA LYS A 93 -5.82 -14.48 -2.37
C LYS A 93 -4.86 -15.61 -2.73
N SER A 94 -5.24 -16.42 -3.72
CA SER A 94 -4.39 -17.45 -4.29
C SER A 94 -3.13 -16.85 -4.93
N GLU A 95 -3.25 -15.72 -5.64
CA GLU A 95 -2.08 -15.02 -6.18
C GLU A 95 -1.14 -14.53 -5.08
N VAL A 96 -1.65 -13.98 -3.98
CA VAL A 96 -0.81 -13.53 -2.85
C VAL A 96 -0.06 -14.72 -2.24
N ALA A 97 -0.73 -15.84 -1.99
CA ALA A 97 -0.08 -17.06 -1.50
C ALA A 97 1.02 -17.55 -2.44
N ARG A 98 0.77 -17.52 -3.76
CA ARG A 98 1.73 -17.94 -4.78
C ARG A 98 2.93 -16.99 -4.87
N TYR A 99 2.69 -15.68 -4.88
CA TYR A 99 3.70 -14.65 -5.10
C TYR A 99 4.59 -14.45 -3.87
N GLN A 100 4.00 -14.31 -2.68
CA GLN A 100 4.76 -14.06 -1.45
C GLN A 100 5.21 -15.34 -0.74
N GLY A 101 4.62 -16.50 -1.08
CA GLY A 101 4.93 -17.77 -0.45
C GLY A 101 4.76 -17.74 1.07
N GLN A 102 5.63 -18.45 1.77
CA GLN A 102 5.56 -18.57 3.23
C GLN A 102 5.75 -17.23 3.95
N ALA A 103 6.52 -16.30 3.39
CA ALA A 103 6.72 -14.98 3.98
C ALA A 103 5.42 -14.15 4.00
N GLY A 104 4.50 -14.40 3.07
CA GLY A 104 3.21 -13.71 2.97
C GLY A 104 2.05 -14.39 3.69
N ALA A 105 2.27 -15.51 4.39
CA ALA A 105 1.18 -16.30 4.98
C ALA A 105 0.30 -15.48 5.95
N ALA A 106 0.90 -14.60 6.75
CA ALA A 106 0.14 -13.73 7.66
C ALA A 106 -0.70 -12.68 6.91
N TYR A 107 -0.20 -12.19 5.77
CA TYR A 107 -0.94 -11.24 4.94
C TYR A 107 -2.10 -11.95 4.22
N GLU A 108 -1.84 -13.11 3.61
CA GLU A 108 -2.87 -13.93 2.97
C GLU A 108 -4.00 -14.30 3.95
N HIS A 109 -3.66 -14.75 5.17
CA HIS A 109 -4.65 -15.04 6.20
C HIS A 109 -5.52 -13.82 6.52
N SER A 110 -4.89 -12.65 6.63
CA SER A 110 -5.59 -11.38 6.86
C SER A 110 -6.54 -11.04 5.70
N LEU A 111 -6.14 -11.30 4.45
CA LEU A 111 -6.99 -11.11 3.27
C LEU A 111 -8.22 -12.03 3.29
N HIS A 112 -8.08 -13.26 3.76
CA HIS A 112 -9.23 -14.16 3.95
C HIS A 112 -10.25 -13.59 4.94
N GLN A 113 -9.80 -12.98 6.04
CA GLN A 113 -10.66 -12.32 7.01
C GLN A 113 -11.36 -11.10 6.41
N VAL A 114 -10.62 -10.24 5.69
CA VAL A 114 -11.19 -9.06 5.00
C VAL A 114 -12.24 -9.49 3.98
N TRP A 115 -11.94 -10.49 3.16
CA TRP A 115 -12.89 -11.03 2.18
C TRP A 115 -14.17 -11.52 2.87
N SER A 116 -14.05 -12.26 3.98
CA SER A 116 -15.21 -12.72 4.74
C SER A 116 -16.04 -11.56 5.31
N VAL A 117 -15.40 -10.50 5.81
CA VAL A 117 -16.09 -9.29 6.28
C VAL A 117 -16.87 -8.62 5.15
N MET A 118 -16.25 -8.46 3.98
CA MET A 118 -16.89 -7.80 2.84
C MET A 118 -17.97 -8.66 2.19
N HIS A 119 -17.81 -9.99 2.18
CA HIS A 119 -18.83 -10.92 1.70
C HIS A 119 -20.13 -10.80 2.49
N ARG A 120 -20.05 -10.58 3.81
CA ARG A 120 -21.25 -10.36 4.64
C ARG A 120 -22.02 -9.07 4.31
N LEU A 121 -21.48 -8.16 3.50
CA LEU A 121 -22.21 -6.94 3.09
C LEU A 121 -23.23 -7.21 1.98
N GLN A 122 -23.09 -8.32 1.25
CA GLN A 122 -24.01 -8.73 0.18
C GLN A 122 -24.94 -9.88 0.61
N GLU A 123 -24.85 -10.30 1.88
CA GLU A 123 -25.79 -11.21 2.54
C GLU A 123 -26.94 -10.39 3.17
#